data_AF-A0A3P8Q8W1-F1
#
_entry.id   AF-A0A3P8Q8W1-F1
#
_cell.length_a   1.000
_cell.length_b   1.000
_cell.length_c   1.000
_cell.angle_alpha   90.00
_cell.angle_beta   90.00
_cell.angle_gamma   90.00
#
_symmetry.space_group_name_H-M   'P 1'
#
loop_
_entity.id
_entity.type
_entity.pdbx_description
1 polymer ?
#
loop_
_entity_poly.entity_id
_entity_poly.type
_entity_poly.pdbx_seq_one_letter_code
_entity_poly.pdbx_strand_id
1 'polypeptide(L)'
;MPATEPVRLGRKRALPSCPNPLFLKWLTELRDEAKEKGLKIQYTYHKAINSLNKYPLPLKNAKEAKILQNFGDGICKILDEKLQRYYRENGKKQTEEQSGDQGKDGGGDGGRKKKREYVPQKRSGGYAVLLTLYKETQVPGSKGYMFKMELQAEAQHLCDKSFTVPDLGSKYTAWSSVSTLIQKNLVIKTHNPARYSLTEGGLTLAERLASAEQTNTDGDREAVRSELEATEEDDPVVDLTGSDEDEEEKEENRIHCDVDDVRSSGKPQDSQTTMTTSRKPNAECLLPGTYEIMLCVDFIETTGGSHHRKQELVKELQRNGVNFDIRKLNVGDFLWVAREKVAPVAGQLRAPVGRELVLDYIVERKRMDDLCGSIIDGRFREQKFRLKRCGLHKPIYLVEECGSAASHLSLPETTLQQAIVNTQVVDGFFVKRVQDVRESAAYLTIMTRFLTKLYQNRTLICRSRELEGDGGSDEEERGLPSCSLMSFAEFNHGAVKNKCQTVREVFARQLMQISGLSGDKAAAILEHYSTPHSLLTAYEQCTSEAEKEKLLSSIRYGKLKRNLGPALSRTVYHLYCTQGALT
;
A
#
# COMPACT_ATOMS: atom_id res chain seq x y z
N MET A 1 -31.04 -1.25 60.98
CA MET A 1 -30.87 -1.69 59.58
C MET A 1 -32.06 -1.16 58.78
N PRO A 2 -31.96 -0.02 58.09
CA PRO A 2 -33.02 0.39 57.17
C PRO A 2 -32.87 -0.36 55.84
N ALA A 3 -34.00 -0.83 55.31
CA ALA A 3 -34.09 -1.59 54.08
C ALA A 3 -33.67 -0.74 52.87
N THR A 4 -32.85 -1.33 52.00
CA THR A 4 -32.40 -0.76 50.72
C THR A 4 -33.56 -0.57 49.76
N GLU A 5 -33.77 0.66 49.28
CA GLU A 5 -34.69 0.97 48.19
C GLU A 5 -34.25 0.33 46.85
N PRO A 6 -35.19 -0.11 46.00
CA PRO A 6 -34.86 -0.71 44.71
C PRO A 6 -34.42 0.37 43.70
N VAL A 7 -33.25 0.15 43.09
CA VAL A 7 -32.70 0.96 42.00
C VAL A 7 -33.66 0.97 40.81
N ARG A 8 -34.26 2.14 40.52
CA ARG A 8 -35.04 2.36 39.30
C ARG A 8 -34.10 2.47 38.09
N LEU A 9 -34.12 1.46 37.22
CA LEU A 9 -33.51 1.53 35.90
C LEU A 9 -34.16 2.66 35.09
N GLY A 10 -33.39 3.70 34.79
CA GLY A 10 -33.82 4.84 33.98
C GLY A 10 -34.33 4.41 32.61
N ARG A 11 -35.52 4.88 32.24
CA ARG A 11 -36.07 4.77 30.88
C ARG A 11 -35.07 5.36 29.88
N LYS A 12 -34.78 4.63 28.79
CA LYS A 12 -34.03 5.14 27.63
C LYS A 12 -34.66 6.48 27.20
N ARG A 13 -33.93 7.59 27.34
CA ARG A 13 -34.29 8.85 26.67
C ARG A 13 -34.32 8.57 25.16
N ALA A 14 -35.41 8.92 24.49
CA ALA A 14 -35.44 8.98 23.03
C ALA A 14 -34.34 9.94 22.58
N LEU A 15 -33.49 9.49 21.65
CA LEU A 15 -32.46 10.33 21.03
C LEU A 15 -33.15 11.51 20.32
N PRO A 16 -32.73 12.76 20.56
CA PRO A 16 -33.27 13.90 19.83
C PRO A 16 -32.95 13.79 18.34
N SER A 17 -33.83 14.36 17.53
CA SER A 17 -33.59 14.63 16.11
C SER A 17 -32.22 15.28 15.92
N CYS A 18 -31.44 14.74 14.98
CA CYS A 18 -30.10 15.17 14.53
C CYS A 18 -29.53 16.46 15.17
N PRO A 19 -28.38 16.41 15.87
CA PRO A 19 -27.76 17.58 16.54
C PRO A 19 -27.43 18.76 15.61
N ASN A 20 -27.39 18.54 14.29
CA ASN A 20 -27.00 19.51 13.26
C ASN A 20 -28.06 19.61 12.14
N PRO A 21 -29.25 20.17 12.41
CA PRO A 21 -30.37 20.14 11.46
C PRO A 21 -30.12 21.00 10.21
N LEU A 22 -29.39 22.11 10.34
CA LEU A 22 -29.09 23.02 9.22
C LEU A 22 -28.11 22.39 8.22
N PHE A 23 -27.01 21.80 8.71
CA PHE A 23 -26.04 21.12 7.85
C PHE A 23 -26.65 19.88 7.18
N LEU A 24 -27.51 19.15 7.89
CA LEU A 24 -28.23 18.01 7.32
C LEU A 24 -29.15 18.44 6.18
N LYS A 25 -29.91 19.53 6.38
CA LYS A 25 -30.79 20.10 5.35
C LYS A 25 -30.00 20.50 4.10
N TRP A 26 -28.92 21.26 4.26
CA TRP A 26 -28.13 21.75 3.14
C TRP A 26 -27.40 20.66 2.37
N LEU A 27 -26.90 19.63 3.04
CA LEU A 27 -26.29 18.48 2.38
C LEU A 27 -27.33 17.64 1.62
N THR A 28 -28.55 17.57 2.15
CA THR A 28 -29.66 16.87 1.48
C THR A 28 -30.08 17.60 0.20
N GLU A 29 -30.22 18.93 0.25
CA GLU A 29 -30.46 19.76 -0.94
C GLU A 29 -29.37 19.59 -2.00
N LEU A 30 -28.09 19.65 -1.60
CA LEU A 30 -26.95 19.49 -2.52
C LEU A 30 -26.88 18.09 -3.14
N ARG A 31 -27.24 17.05 -2.39
CA ARG A 31 -27.36 15.68 -2.91
C ARG A 31 -28.45 15.58 -3.96
N ASP A 32 -29.62 16.16 -3.70
CA ASP A 32 -30.78 16.06 -4.58
C ASP A 32 -30.58 16.88 -5.86
N GLU A 33 -29.98 18.07 -5.78
CA GLU A 33 -29.54 18.85 -6.95
C GLU A 33 -28.48 18.11 -7.79
N ALA A 34 -27.53 17.44 -7.13
CA ALA A 34 -26.52 16.64 -7.84
C ALA A 34 -27.13 15.41 -8.52
N LYS A 35 -28.16 14.81 -7.91
CA LYS A 35 -28.91 13.67 -8.46
C LYS A 35 -29.71 14.08 -9.69
N GLU A 36 -30.38 15.22 -9.63
CA GLU A 36 -31.16 15.77 -10.76
C GLU A 36 -30.25 16.11 -11.96
N LYS A 37 -29.03 16.59 -11.69
CA LYS A 37 -28.02 16.89 -12.72
C LYS A 37 -27.18 15.68 -13.16
N GLY A 38 -27.46 14.47 -12.65
CA GLY A 38 -26.71 13.26 -12.99
C GLY A 38 -25.24 13.26 -12.56
N LEU A 39 -24.85 14.12 -11.61
CA LEU A 39 -23.47 14.28 -11.18
C LEU A 39 -23.08 13.21 -10.16
N LYS A 40 -21.90 12.59 -10.36
CA LYS A 40 -21.36 11.57 -9.43
C LYS A 40 -21.09 12.10 -8.01
N ILE A 41 -21.08 13.43 -7.81
CA ILE A 41 -20.88 14.05 -6.48
C ILE A 41 -22.04 13.77 -5.50
N GLN A 42 -23.21 13.33 -5.99
CA GLN A 42 -24.33 12.89 -5.15
C GLN A 42 -23.92 11.81 -4.12
N TYR A 43 -23.03 10.90 -4.51
CA TYR A 43 -22.56 9.82 -3.64
C TYR A 43 -21.67 10.36 -2.51
N THR A 44 -20.92 11.43 -2.77
CA THR A 44 -20.09 12.13 -1.78
C THR A 44 -20.97 12.84 -0.76
N TYR A 45 -22.01 13.57 -1.19
CA TYR A 45 -22.97 14.20 -0.28
C TYR A 45 -23.76 13.17 0.54
N HIS A 46 -24.15 12.05 -0.06
CA HIS A 46 -24.83 10.97 0.65
C HIS A 46 -23.95 10.34 1.75
N LYS A 47 -22.66 10.15 1.48
CA LYS A 47 -21.70 9.68 2.49
C LYS A 47 -21.50 10.71 3.62
N ALA A 48 -21.44 12.01 3.30
CA ALA A 48 -21.34 13.07 4.30
C ALA A 48 -22.58 13.16 5.21
N ILE A 49 -23.79 12.99 4.65
CA ILE A 49 -25.06 12.90 5.41
C ILE A 49 -25.02 11.74 6.41
N ASN A 50 -24.55 10.57 5.98
CA ASN A 50 -24.45 9.39 6.85
C ASN A 50 -23.43 9.58 7.99
N SER A 51 -22.33 10.28 7.73
CA SER A 51 -21.35 10.64 8.76
C SER A 51 -21.91 11.66 9.75
N LEU A 52 -22.65 12.67 9.28
CA LEU A 52 -23.26 13.70 10.13
C LEU A 52 -24.36 13.11 11.04
N ASN A 53 -25.16 12.17 10.54
CA ASN A 53 -26.19 11.49 11.32
C ASN A 53 -25.64 10.59 12.44
N LYS A 54 -24.40 10.11 12.30
CA LYS A 54 -23.71 9.29 13.31
C LYS A 54 -23.03 10.14 14.38
N TYR A 55 -22.91 11.45 14.18
CA TYR A 55 -22.20 12.34 15.09
C TYR A 55 -23.16 12.91 16.16
N PRO A 56 -22.89 12.68 17.47
CA PRO A 56 -23.84 12.99 18.54
C PRO A 56 -23.76 14.43 19.06
N LEU A 57 -22.82 15.26 18.58
CA LEU A 57 -22.58 16.62 19.10
C LEU A 57 -22.94 17.71 18.06
N PRO A 58 -23.40 18.89 18.51
CA PRO A 58 -23.60 20.03 17.62
C PRO A 58 -22.26 20.61 17.16
N LEU A 59 -22.16 20.92 15.88
CA LEU A 59 -21.02 21.58 15.23
C LEU A 59 -21.30 23.09 15.19
N LYS A 60 -20.36 23.90 15.66
CA LYS A 60 -20.52 25.36 15.72
C LYS A 60 -20.15 26.07 14.42
N ASN A 61 -19.30 25.44 13.60
CA ASN A 61 -18.84 25.98 12.33
C ASN A 61 -18.53 24.85 11.33
N ALA A 62 -18.38 25.20 10.06
CA ALA A 62 -18.09 24.21 9.03
C ALA A 62 -16.64 23.66 9.09
N LYS A 63 -15.74 24.32 9.83
CA LYS A 63 -14.37 23.84 10.07
C LYS A 63 -14.34 22.66 11.06
N GLU A 64 -15.21 22.66 12.06
CA GLU A 64 -15.40 21.53 12.99
C GLU A 64 -15.96 20.31 12.28
N ALA A 65 -16.73 20.49 11.19
CA ALA A 65 -17.23 19.39 10.38
C ALA A 65 -16.09 18.59 9.69
N LYS A 66 -14.87 19.14 9.58
CA LYS A 66 -13.69 18.45 9.05
C LYS A 66 -13.25 17.26 9.92
N ILE A 67 -13.68 17.20 11.19
CA ILE A 67 -13.46 16.03 12.06
C ILE A 67 -14.26 14.80 11.60
N LEU A 68 -15.31 15.00 10.80
CA LEU A 68 -16.18 13.94 10.33
C LEU A 68 -15.65 13.30 9.06
N GLN A 69 -15.74 11.96 8.99
CA GLN A 69 -15.39 11.23 7.78
C GLN A 69 -16.24 11.71 6.59
N ASN A 70 -15.63 11.82 5.40
CA ASN A 70 -16.27 12.28 4.17
C ASN A 70 -16.59 13.79 4.11
N PHE A 71 -16.05 14.60 5.01
CA PHE A 71 -16.06 16.07 4.92
C PHE A 71 -14.69 16.57 4.43
N GLY A 72 -14.59 16.82 3.12
CA GLY A 72 -13.42 17.47 2.52
C GLY A 72 -13.52 19.00 2.52
N ASP A 73 -12.44 19.70 2.20
CA ASP A 73 -12.37 21.17 2.20
C ASP A 73 -13.44 21.83 1.32
N GLY A 74 -13.84 21.18 0.22
CA GLY A 74 -14.94 21.64 -0.63
C GLY A 74 -16.31 21.63 0.07
N ILE A 75 -16.63 20.56 0.83
CA ILE A 75 -17.90 20.47 1.57
C ILE A 75 -17.90 21.45 2.74
N CYS A 76 -16.78 21.53 3.47
CA CYS A 76 -16.62 22.50 4.55
C CYS A 76 -16.78 23.94 4.05
N LYS A 77 -16.17 24.30 2.92
CA LYS A 77 -16.31 25.64 2.33
C LYS A 77 -17.75 25.96 1.91
N ILE A 78 -18.43 25.02 1.25
CA ILE A 78 -19.84 25.20 0.84
C ILE A 78 -20.76 25.36 2.06
N LEU A 79 -20.53 24.57 3.11
CA LEU A 79 -21.31 24.68 4.35
C LEU A 79 -21.01 25.97 5.11
N ASP A 80 -19.77 26.47 5.09
CA ASP A 80 -19.39 27.75 5.71
C ASP A 80 -20.04 28.93 4.96
N GLU A 81 -20.03 28.89 3.63
CA GLU A 81 -20.69 29.89 2.78
C GLU A 81 -22.22 29.90 3.00
N LYS A 82 -22.86 28.72 3.10
CA LYS A 82 -24.30 28.60 3.43
C LYS A 82 -24.59 29.07 4.86
N LEU A 83 -23.71 28.77 5.83
CA LEU A 83 -23.86 29.22 7.21
C LEU A 83 -23.74 30.74 7.35
N GLN A 84 -22.76 31.35 6.68
CA GLN A 84 -22.60 32.81 6.64
C GLN A 84 -23.76 33.50 5.91
N ARG A 85 -24.34 32.87 4.88
CA ARG A 85 -25.55 33.36 4.21
C ARG A 85 -26.75 33.30 5.15
N TYR A 86 -26.94 32.17 5.85
CA TYR A 86 -27.99 32.00 6.84
C TYR A 86 -27.88 33.02 7.98
N TYR A 87 -26.68 33.32 8.47
CA TYR A 87 -26.48 34.36 9.48
C TYR A 87 -26.72 35.78 8.94
N ARG A 88 -26.46 36.06 7.66
CA ARG A 88 -26.82 37.35 7.04
C ARG A 88 -28.33 37.50 6.86
N GLU A 89 -29.03 36.42 6.58
CA GLU A 89 -30.49 36.43 6.36
C GLU A 89 -31.29 36.39 7.68
N ASN A 90 -30.78 35.71 8.71
CA ASN A 90 -31.46 35.54 10.00
C ASN A 90 -30.84 36.31 11.18
N GLY A 91 -29.77 37.08 10.96
CA GLY A 91 -28.97 37.79 11.98
C GLY A 91 -29.59 39.06 12.59
N LYS A 92 -30.92 39.12 12.74
CA LYS A 92 -31.60 40.05 13.66
C LYS A 92 -32.53 39.26 14.58
N LYS A 93 -31.95 38.47 15.50
CA LYS A 93 -32.48 38.20 16.85
C LYS A 93 -31.50 37.34 17.65
N GLN A 94 -31.08 37.89 18.79
CA GLN A 94 -30.38 37.32 19.95
C GLN A 94 -28.83 37.29 19.96
N THR A 95 -28.26 38.42 20.37
CA THR A 95 -27.28 38.58 21.48
C THR A 95 -27.86 37.99 22.79
N GLU A 96 -27.17 37.43 23.79
CA GLU A 96 -25.90 37.72 24.48
C GLU A 96 -25.44 36.42 25.21
N GLU A 97 -24.13 36.16 25.32
CA GLU A 97 -23.42 36.11 26.61
C GLU A 97 -21.93 35.73 26.46
N GLN A 98 -21.12 36.69 26.88
CA GLN A 98 -19.80 36.60 27.52
C GLN A 98 -18.51 36.49 26.69
N SER A 99 -17.54 37.22 27.23
CA SER A 99 -16.50 38.03 26.61
C SER A 99 -15.09 37.63 27.03
N GLY A 100 -14.11 38.05 26.24
CA GLY A 100 -12.69 38.22 26.61
C GLY A 100 -11.75 37.41 25.71
N ASP A 101 -10.65 37.91 25.16
CA ASP A 101 -10.01 39.22 25.19
C ASP A 101 -8.93 39.25 24.06
N GLN A 102 -8.66 40.45 23.55
CA GLN A 102 -7.53 40.89 22.71
C GLN A 102 -7.21 40.21 21.37
N GLY A 103 -7.79 40.79 20.31
CA GLY A 103 -7.18 40.84 18.97
C GLY A 103 -6.43 42.17 18.80
N LYS A 104 -5.23 42.12 18.21
CA LYS A 104 -4.49 43.28 17.71
C LYS A 104 -4.54 43.28 16.19
N ASP A 105 -4.91 44.43 15.64
CA ASP A 105 -5.15 44.69 14.22
C ASP A 105 -3.97 44.38 13.29
N GLY A 106 -4.35 44.07 12.05
CA GLY A 106 -3.46 44.02 10.89
C GLY A 106 -4.27 43.75 9.62
N GLY A 107 -5.06 44.74 9.20
CA GLY A 107 -5.82 44.70 7.94
C GLY A 107 -4.92 44.69 6.70
N GLY A 108 -5.39 44.01 5.66
CA GLY A 108 -4.80 44.01 4.33
C GLY A 108 -5.83 43.52 3.30
N ASP A 109 -6.43 44.49 2.62
CA ASP A 109 -7.37 44.35 1.51
C ASP A 109 -6.80 43.49 0.36
N GLY A 110 -7.64 42.65 -0.25
CA GLY A 110 -7.24 41.66 -1.25
C GLY A 110 -8.29 41.47 -2.33
N GLY A 111 -8.29 42.37 -3.32
CA GLY A 111 -9.19 42.37 -4.46
C GLY A 111 -9.18 41.07 -5.28
N ARG A 112 -10.38 40.65 -5.70
CA ARG A 112 -10.65 39.53 -6.63
C ARG A 112 -9.90 39.70 -7.96
N LYS A 113 -8.92 38.84 -8.28
CA LYS A 113 -8.32 38.70 -9.63
C LYS A 113 -9.15 37.73 -10.51
N LYS A 114 -9.40 38.12 -11.77
CA LYS A 114 -9.99 37.27 -12.83
C LYS A 114 -9.05 36.12 -13.21
N LYS A 115 -9.59 34.93 -13.51
CA LYS A 115 -8.82 33.75 -13.99
C LYS A 115 -8.08 34.09 -15.28
N ARG A 116 -6.74 34.00 -15.27
CA ARG A 116 -5.86 34.20 -16.43
C ARG A 116 -5.62 32.87 -17.17
N GLU A 117 -5.44 32.94 -18.49
CA GLU A 117 -5.03 31.83 -19.35
C GLU A 117 -3.61 31.34 -18.96
N TYR A 118 -3.39 30.03 -18.95
CA TYR A 118 -2.09 29.46 -18.56
C TYR A 118 -1.09 29.58 -19.72
N VAL A 119 0.01 30.30 -19.48
CA VAL A 119 1.13 30.40 -20.42
C VAL A 119 2.40 29.95 -19.68
N PRO A 120 3.05 28.86 -20.10
CA PRO A 120 4.27 28.39 -19.44
C PRO A 120 5.43 29.35 -19.68
N GLN A 121 6.31 29.49 -18.68
CA GLN A 121 7.51 30.32 -18.76
C GLN A 121 8.49 29.77 -19.81
N LYS A 122 9.18 30.65 -20.55
CA LYS A 122 10.23 30.26 -21.50
C LYS A 122 11.27 29.36 -20.82
N ARG A 123 11.70 28.31 -21.50
CA ARG A 123 12.67 27.29 -21.03
C ARG A 123 12.23 26.44 -19.81
N SER A 124 10.96 26.51 -19.42
CA SER A 124 10.36 25.59 -18.44
C SER A 124 10.02 24.22 -19.06
N GLY A 125 9.81 23.19 -18.22
CA GLY A 125 9.44 21.86 -18.70
C GLY A 125 8.16 21.83 -19.53
N GLY A 126 7.15 22.63 -19.14
CA GLY A 126 5.88 22.72 -19.86
C GLY A 126 6.01 23.42 -21.21
N TYR A 127 6.89 24.43 -21.30
CA TYR A 127 7.23 25.11 -22.55
C TYR A 127 7.94 24.16 -23.53
N ALA A 128 8.95 23.44 -23.04
CA ALA A 128 9.73 22.50 -23.84
C ALA A 128 8.88 21.37 -24.42
N VAL A 129 7.97 20.79 -23.62
CA VAL A 129 7.07 19.71 -24.06
C VAL A 129 6.11 20.17 -25.15
N LEU A 130 5.47 21.35 -24.99
CA LEU A 130 4.55 21.89 -26.00
C LEU A 130 5.24 22.15 -27.33
N LEU A 131 6.44 22.74 -27.30
CA LEU A 131 7.19 23.09 -28.50
C LEU A 131 7.73 21.84 -29.23
N THR A 132 8.15 20.82 -28.47
CA THR A 132 8.64 19.55 -29.03
C THR A 132 7.52 18.81 -29.77
N LEU A 133 6.34 18.66 -29.15
CA LEU A 133 5.19 18.03 -29.80
C LEU A 133 4.68 18.84 -31.02
N TYR A 134 4.81 20.17 -30.98
CA TYR A 134 4.47 21.03 -32.11
C TYR A 134 5.44 20.82 -33.28
N LYS A 135 6.75 20.79 -33.02
CA LYS A 135 7.77 20.50 -34.05
C LYS A 135 7.55 19.14 -34.71
N GLU A 136 7.23 18.12 -33.92
CA GLU A 136 6.91 16.77 -34.44
C GLU A 136 5.67 16.78 -35.35
N THR A 137 4.67 17.62 -35.04
CA THR A 137 3.47 17.75 -35.88
C THR A 137 3.77 18.38 -37.26
N GLN A 138 4.85 19.16 -37.37
CA GLN A 138 5.26 19.82 -38.61
C GLN A 138 6.15 18.95 -39.52
N VAL A 139 6.61 17.79 -39.05
CA VAL A 139 7.45 16.88 -39.85
C VAL A 139 6.56 16.07 -40.82
N PRO A 140 6.81 16.10 -42.15
CA PRO A 140 6.02 15.34 -43.11
C PRO A 140 6.14 13.82 -42.87
N GLY A 141 5.04 13.18 -42.45
CA GLY A 141 4.98 11.74 -42.15
C GLY A 141 5.09 11.38 -40.67
N SER A 142 5.00 12.35 -39.75
CA SER A 142 5.04 12.08 -38.31
C SER A 142 3.81 11.33 -37.81
N LYS A 143 3.98 10.62 -36.69
CA LYS A 143 2.96 9.73 -36.11
C LYS A 143 1.88 10.50 -35.34
N GLY A 144 2.01 11.82 -35.17
CA GLY A 144 1.08 12.67 -34.40
C GLY A 144 1.11 12.42 -32.88
N TYR A 145 2.05 11.63 -32.38
CA TYR A 145 2.27 11.36 -30.96
C TYR A 145 3.74 11.02 -30.69
N MET A 146 4.19 11.21 -29.45
CA MET A 146 5.52 10.81 -28.97
C MET A 146 5.41 9.92 -27.73
N PHE A 147 6.35 8.99 -27.55
CA PHE A 147 6.48 8.21 -26.32
C PHE A 147 7.25 9.00 -25.24
N LYS A 148 7.10 8.60 -23.97
CA LYS A 148 7.74 9.28 -22.82
C LYS A 148 9.24 9.48 -23.01
N MET A 149 9.98 8.43 -23.37
CA MET A 149 11.44 8.48 -23.51
C MET A 149 11.88 9.39 -24.66
N GLU A 150 11.20 9.31 -25.81
CA GLU A 150 11.44 10.17 -26.98
C GLU A 150 11.16 11.64 -26.64
N LEU A 151 10.03 11.89 -25.98
CA LEU A 151 9.63 13.24 -25.58
C LEU A 151 10.59 13.84 -24.53
N GLN A 152 11.09 13.05 -23.59
CA GLN A 152 12.08 13.51 -22.60
C GLN A 152 13.42 13.85 -23.26
N ALA A 153 13.89 13.05 -24.21
CA ALA A 153 15.15 13.29 -24.92
C ALA A 153 15.08 14.57 -25.77
N GLU A 154 14.05 14.71 -26.58
CA GLU A 154 13.90 15.87 -27.49
C GLU A 154 13.57 17.17 -26.74
N ALA A 155 12.73 17.10 -25.70
CA ALA A 155 12.36 18.28 -24.91
C ALA A 155 13.52 18.77 -24.01
N GLN A 156 14.52 17.94 -23.70
CA GLN A 156 15.61 18.31 -22.80
C GLN A 156 16.42 19.50 -23.33
N HIS A 157 16.63 19.60 -24.65
CA HIS A 157 17.39 20.69 -25.26
C HIS A 157 16.69 22.06 -25.15
N LEU A 158 15.39 22.07 -24.90
CA LEU A 158 14.54 23.26 -24.81
C LEU A 158 14.21 23.64 -23.36
N CYS A 159 14.70 22.89 -22.37
CA CYS A 159 14.44 23.11 -20.94
C CYS A 159 15.72 23.32 -20.12
N ASP A 160 15.68 24.26 -19.18
CA ASP A 160 16.78 24.51 -18.25
C ASP A 160 16.87 23.49 -17.10
N LYS A 161 15.75 22.82 -16.79
CA LYS A 161 15.66 21.79 -15.75
C LYS A 161 15.76 20.40 -16.38
N SER A 162 16.34 19.45 -15.67
CA SER A 162 16.44 18.08 -16.18
C SER A 162 15.10 17.34 -16.08
N PHE A 163 14.74 16.62 -17.15
CA PHE A 163 13.58 15.73 -17.21
C PHE A 163 13.82 14.38 -16.53
N THR A 164 15.09 14.00 -16.37
CA THR A 164 15.51 12.70 -15.83
C THR A 164 16.10 12.78 -14.43
N VAL A 165 16.69 13.93 -14.06
CA VAL A 165 17.37 14.14 -12.77
C VAL A 165 16.74 15.32 -12.02
N PRO A 166 16.28 15.15 -10.77
CA PRO A 166 15.80 16.27 -9.96
C PRO A 166 16.92 17.22 -9.54
N ASP A 167 16.63 18.53 -9.46
CA ASP A 167 17.58 19.54 -8.99
C ASP A 167 17.96 19.31 -7.52
N LEU A 168 19.17 19.73 -7.11
CA LEU A 168 19.65 19.65 -5.73
C LEU A 168 18.70 20.41 -4.78
N GLY A 169 17.90 19.66 -4.00
CA GLY A 169 16.90 20.19 -3.06
C GLY A 169 15.45 20.10 -3.53
N SER A 170 15.19 19.68 -4.77
CA SER A 170 13.85 19.42 -5.32
C SER A 170 13.63 17.92 -5.51
N LYS A 171 12.39 17.45 -5.29
CA LYS A 171 11.97 16.08 -5.61
C LYS A 171 11.38 15.94 -7.02
N TYR A 172 11.20 17.06 -7.71
CA TYR A 172 10.49 17.13 -8.98
C TYR A 172 11.46 17.39 -10.11
N THR A 173 11.33 16.60 -11.18
CA THR A 173 11.99 16.86 -12.47
C THR A 173 11.14 17.79 -13.31
N ALA A 174 11.68 18.29 -14.42
CA ALA A 174 10.93 19.07 -15.41
C ALA A 174 9.67 18.31 -15.93
N TRP A 175 9.63 16.98 -15.79
CA TRP A 175 8.51 16.14 -16.18
C TRP A 175 7.23 16.38 -15.37
N SER A 176 7.33 16.91 -14.13
CA SER A 176 6.14 17.22 -13.31
C SER A 176 5.19 18.20 -14.01
N SER A 177 5.71 19.05 -14.90
CA SER A 177 4.94 19.99 -15.71
C SER A 177 3.96 19.31 -16.69
N VAL A 178 4.21 18.07 -17.10
CA VAL A 178 3.34 17.32 -18.03
C VAL A 178 1.98 17.02 -17.37
N SER A 179 1.97 16.72 -16.08
CA SER A 179 0.72 16.53 -15.32
C SER A 179 -0.14 17.79 -15.32
N THR A 180 0.48 18.96 -15.18
CA THR A 180 -0.20 20.26 -15.27
C THR A 180 -0.74 20.51 -16.68
N LEU A 181 0.02 20.17 -17.73
CA LEU A 181 -0.45 20.29 -19.11
C LEU A 181 -1.66 19.39 -19.42
N ILE A 182 -1.68 18.17 -18.87
CA ILE A 182 -2.83 17.25 -18.98
C ILE A 182 -4.04 17.80 -18.21
N GLN A 183 -3.84 18.28 -16.98
CA GLN A 183 -4.91 18.88 -16.17
C GLN A 183 -5.52 20.13 -16.82
N LYS A 184 -4.71 20.91 -17.53
CA LYS A 184 -5.14 22.10 -18.29
C LYS A 184 -5.67 21.78 -19.69
N ASN A 185 -5.76 20.49 -20.06
CA ASN A 185 -6.26 20.01 -21.35
C ASN A 185 -5.45 20.52 -22.56
N LEU A 186 -4.14 20.70 -22.39
CA LEU A 186 -3.20 21.12 -23.44
C LEU A 186 -2.47 19.92 -24.08
N VAL A 187 -2.32 18.83 -23.33
CA VAL A 187 -1.71 17.56 -23.79
C VAL A 187 -2.61 16.40 -23.38
N ILE A 188 -2.74 15.39 -24.25
CA ILE A 188 -3.48 14.16 -23.96
C ILE A 188 -2.54 12.97 -23.88
N LYS A 189 -2.80 12.07 -22.92
CA LYS A 189 -2.13 10.76 -22.79
C LYS A 189 -3.11 9.67 -23.24
N THR A 190 -2.72 8.85 -24.21
CA THR A 190 -3.51 7.74 -24.74
C THR A 190 -2.70 6.43 -24.74
N HIS A 191 -3.39 5.28 -24.64
CA HIS A 191 -2.80 3.92 -24.71
C HIS A 191 -1.78 3.54 -23.60
N ASN A 192 -1.40 2.26 -23.59
CA ASN A 192 -0.27 1.67 -22.86
C ASN A 192 0.54 0.81 -23.86
N PRO A 193 1.80 1.15 -24.23
CA PRO A 193 2.63 2.24 -23.71
C PRO A 193 2.07 3.64 -23.97
N ALA A 194 2.34 4.57 -23.05
CA ALA A 194 1.79 5.93 -23.03
C ALA A 194 2.21 6.77 -24.27
N ARG A 195 1.22 7.23 -25.03
CA ARG A 195 1.38 8.15 -26.17
C ARG A 195 0.92 9.54 -25.81
N TYR A 196 1.77 10.54 -26.01
CA TYR A 196 1.50 11.95 -25.74
C TYR A 196 1.27 12.71 -27.04
N SER A 197 0.17 13.44 -27.13
CA SER A 197 -0.14 14.32 -28.28
C SER A 197 -0.78 15.64 -27.84
N LEU A 198 -0.71 16.65 -28.69
CA LEU A 198 -1.32 17.96 -28.45
C LEU A 198 -2.83 17.91 -28.66
N THR A 199 -3.56 18.63 -27.82
CA THR A 199 -4.96 18.97 -28.09
C THR A 199 -5.06 20.17 -29.03
N GLU A 200 -6.24 20.49 -29.54
CA GLU A 200 -6.48 21.71 -30.33
C GLU A 200 -6.10 22.99 -29.55
N GLY A 201 -6.37 23.01 -28.23
CA GLY A 201 -5.94 24.09 -27.34
C GLY A 201 -4.42 24.11 -27.09
N GLY A 202 -3.77 22.94 -27.05
CA GLY A 202 -2.32 22.83 -26.97
C GLY A 202 -1.61 23.28 -28.25
N LEU A 203 -2.19 22.97 -29.41
CA LEU A 203 -1.64 23.33 -30.72
C LEU A 203 -1.62 24.84 -30.93
N THR A 204 -2.74 25.52 -30.65
CA THR A 204 -2.84 26.99 -30.77
C THR A 204 -1.90 27.71 -29.81
N LEU A 205 -1.74 27.21 -28.58
CA LEU A 205 -0.77 27.76 -27.63
C LEU A 205 0.67 27.51 -28.08
N ALA A 206 0.99 26.31 -28.58
CA ALA A 206 2.32 25.97 -29.05
C ALA A 206 2.72 26.75 -30.31
N GLU A 207 1.78 27.00 -31.24
CA GLU A 207 1.98 27.85 -32.42
C GLU A 207 2.29 29.30 -32.03
N ARG A 208 1.57 29.85 -31.03
CA ARG A 208 1.85 31.17 -30.46
C ARG A 208 3.25 31.24 -29.84
N LEU A 209 3.68 30.19 -29.14
CA LEU A 209 5.00 30.11 -28.52
C LEU A 209 6.11 29.97 -29.58
N ALA A 210 5.90 29.17 -30.63
CA ALA A 210 6.85 28.97 -31.72
C ALA A 210 7.05 30.24 -32.57
N SER A 211 5.96 30.96 -32.85
CA SER A 211 6.01 32.24 -33.58
C SER A 211 6.80 33.31 -32.81
N ALA A 212 6.76 33.26 -31.47
CA ALA A 212 7.53 34.16 -30.60
C ALA A 212 9.03 33.79 -30.48
N GLU A 213 9.45 32.59 -30.91
CA GLU A 213 10.88 32.23 -31.02
C GLU A 213 11.51 32.79 -32.31
N GLN A 214 10.76 32.77 -33.42
CA GLN A 214 11.27 33.16 -34.74
C GLN A 214 11.50 34.66 -34.90
N THR A 215 10.83 35.49 -34.09
CA THR A 215 11.01 36.95 -34.10
C THR A 215 12.20 37.44 -33.28
N ASN A 216 12.94 36.56 -32.59
CA ASN A 216 14.02 36.94 -31.67
C ASN A 216 15.44 36.60 -32.19
N THR A 217 15.59 36.29 -33.48
CA THR A 217 16.90 36.10 -34.14
C THR A 217 17.30 37.29 -35.03
N ASP A 218 17.05 38.50 -34.58
CA ASP A 218 17.82 39.68 -34.98
C ASP A 218 17.98 40.58 -33.75
N GLY A 219 19.22 40.98 -33.49
CA GLY A 219 19.65 41.52 -32.21
C GLY A 219 19.05 42.88 -31.86
N ASP A 220 18.66 43.05 -30.60
CA ASP A 220 19.23 44.12 -29.78
C ASP A 220 18.97 43.89 -28.28
N ARG A 221 19.94 44.31 -27.48
CA ARG A 221 19.88 44.31 -26.00
C ARG A 221 18.98 45.45 -25.52
N GLU A 222 18.29 45.20 -24.41
CA GLU A 222 17.65 46.19 -23.53
C GLU A 222 16.56 47.09 -24.14
N ALA A 223 15.31 46.64 -24.02
CA ALA A 223 14.19 47.40 -23.44
C ALA A 223 12.87 46.71 -23.80
N VAL A 224 12.22 46.05 -22.84
CA VAL A 224 10.78 46.13 -22.50
C VAL A 224 10.62 45.27 -21.24
N ARG A 225 10.98 45.85 -20.10
CA ARG A 225 10.70 45.33 -18.77
C ARG A 225 9.46 46.06 -18.26
N SER A 226 8.30 45.76 -18.81
CA SER A 226 7.00 46.13 -18.24
C SER A 226 5.90 45.36 -18.96
N GLU A 227 4.92 44.89 -18.20
CA GLU A 227 3.72 44.16 -18.63
C GLU A 227 3.90 42.66 -18.92
N LEU A 228 4.05 41.88 -17.84
CA LEU A 228 3.31 40.64 -17.53
C LEU A 228 4.02 39.94 -16.36
N GLU A 229 3.60 40.26 -15.14
CA GLU A 229 4.04 39.52 -13.94
C GLU A 229 3.50 38.08 -13.98
N ALA A 230 4.41 37.12 -14.09
CA ALA A 230 4.17 35.70 -13.85
C ALA A 230 4.15 35.44 -12.33
N THR A 231 3.12 34.76 -11.84
CA THR A 231 3.04 34.29 -10.46
C THR A 231 3.31 32.78 -10.42
N GLU A 232 4.33 32.38 -9.68
CA GLU A 232 4.48 30.99 -9.21
C GLU A 232 3.38 30.73 -8.16
N GLU A 233 2.32 30.02 -8.55
CA GLU A 233 1.46 29.33 -7.59
C GLU A 233 1.94 27.88 -7.51
N ASP A 234 2.78 27.62 -6.51
CA ASP A 234 3.24 26.29 -6.14
C ASP A 234 2.13 25.63 -5.30
N ASP A 235 1.10 25.13 -5.96
CA ASP A 235 0.05 24.32 -5.33
C ASP A 235 0.51 22.84 -5.37
N PRO A 236 0.62 22.15 -4.23
CA PRO A 236 1.10 20.77 -4.21
C PRO A 236 0.06 19.85 -4.86
N VAL A 237 0.34 19.39 -6.08
CA VAL A 237 -0.48 18.41 -6.77
C VAL A 237 -0.23 17.03 -6.16
N VAL A 238 -1.22 16.51 -5.44
CA VAL A 238 -1.29 15.12 -4.99
C VAL A 238 -1.65 14.21 -6.16
N ASP A 239 -0.69 13.41 -6.60
CA ASP A 239 -0.89 12.31 -7.55
C ASP A 239 -1.70 11.18 -6.87
N LEU A 240 -2.88 10.88 -7.42
CA LEU A 240 -3.77 9.81 -6.97
C LEU A 240 -3.91 8.69 -8.01
N THR A 241 -2.97 8.59 -8.97
CA THR A 241 -2.93 7.48 -9.92
C THR A 241 -1.50 7.02 -10.17
N GLY A 242 -0.82 6.58 -9.11
CA GLY A 242 0.34 5.70 -9.22
C GLY A 242 -0.14 4.28 -9.50
N SER A 243 -0.36 3.97 -10.78
CA SER A 243 -0.34 2.59 -11.27
C SER A 243 1.10 2.28 -11.64
N ASP A 244 1.71 1.38 -10.88
CA ASP A 244 3.01 0.77 -11.12
C ASP A 244 3.03 0.21 -12.56
N GLU A 245 3.86 0.78 -13.42
CA GLU A 245 4.30 0.17 -14.67
C GLU A 245 5.69 -0.41 -14.38
N ASP A 246 5.74 -1.74 -14.19
CA ASP A 246 6.95 -2.53 -14.03
C ASP A 246 7.76 -2.50 -15.34
N GLU A 247 9.06 -2.21 -15.24
CA GLU A 247 10.01 -2.42 -16.34
C GLU A 247 10.42 -3.90 -16.38
N GLU A 248 10.07 -4.59 -17.48
CA GLU A 248 10.60 -5.91 -17.82
C GLU A 248 11.99 -5.77 -18.47
N GLU A 249 13.04 -6.15 -17.75
CA GLU A 249 14.34 -6.45 -18.38
C GLU A 249 14.28 -7.85 -19.02
N LYS A 250 14.43 -7.90 -20.35
CA LYS A 250 14.64 -9.12 -21.11
C LYS A 250 16.13 -9.46 -21.13
N GLU A 251 16.53 -10.54 -20.49
CA GLU A 251 17.78 -11.25 -20.80
C GLU A 251 17.45 -12.52 -21.61
N GLU A 252 17.81 -12.50 -22.89
CA GLU A 252 17.90 -13.69 -23.71
C GLU A 252 19.15 -14.48 -23.33
N ASN A 253 18.98 -15.73 -22.88
CA ASN A 253 20.05 -16.72 -22.96
C ASN A 253 19.48 -18.04 -23.47
N ARG A 254 19.62 -18.23 -24.79
CA ARG A 254 19.48 -19.52 -25.46
C ARG A 254 20.65 -20.41 -25.05
N ILE A 255 20.37 -21.51 -24.34
CA ILE A 255 21.25 -22.67 -24.34
C ILE A 255 20.43 -23.88 -24.77
N HIS A 256 20.72 -24.29 -26.00
CA HIS A 256 20.36 -25.54 -26.63
C HIS A 256 21.26 -26.63 -26.04
N CYS A 257 20.70 -27.77 -25.63
CA CYS A 257 21.47 -29.00 -25.52
C CYS A 257 20.61 -30.21 -25.92
N ASP A 258 21.16 -30.92 -26.88
CA ASP A 258 20.64 -32.10 -27.56
C ASP A 258 20.34 -33.26 -26.60
N VAL A 259 19.28 -33.98 -26.95
CA VAL A 259 18.93 -35.28 -26.37
C VAL A 259 19.61 -36.34 -27.23
N ASP A 260 20.72 -36.90 -26.77
CA ASP A 260 21.26 -38.14 -27.32
C ASP A 260 20.86 -39.33 -26.43
N ASP A 261 20.05 -40.17 -27.06
CA ASP A 261 19.51 -41.45 -26.62
C ASP A 261 20.57 -42.55 -26.83
N VAL A 262 21.04 -43.19 -25.76
CA VAL A 262 21.62 -44.55 -25.87
C VAL A 262 21.10 -45.42 -24.72
N ARG A 263 20.19 -46.33 -25.10
CA ARG A 263 19.73 -47.48 -24.33
C ARG A 263 20.86 -48.43 -23.98
N SER A 264 20.88 -48.93 -22.74
CA SER A 264 21.12 -50.36 -22.49
C SER A 264 20.50 -50.84 -21.19
N SER A 265 19.95 -52.05 -21.29
CA SER A 265 19.08 -52.79 -20.39
C SER A 265 19.81 -53.57 -19.30
N GLY A 266 19.24 -53.61 -18.09
CA GLY A 266 19.63 -54.59 -17.04
C GLY A 266 18.75 -54.49 -15.79
N LYS A 267 18.09 -55.60 -15.42
CA LYS A 267 17.18 -55.75 -14.26
C LYS A 267 17.92 -55.85 -12.91
N PRO A 268 17.21 -55.71 -11.77
CA PRO A 268 17.79 -55.38 -10.47
C PRO A 268 18.22 -56.61 -9.68
N GLN A 269 19.25 -56.49 -8.84
CA GLN A 269 19.48 -57.42 -7.74
C GLN A 269 20.19 -56.76 -6.55
N ASP A 270 19.63 -57.02 -5.38
CA ASP A 270 20.13 -56.68 -4.05
C ASP A 270 21.61 -57.03 -3.87
N SER A 271 22.37 -56.10 -3.31
CA SER A 271 23.57 -56.39 -2.54
C SER A 271 23.89 -55.21 -1.63
N GLN A 272 23.74 -55.45 -0.33
CA GLN A 272 24.31 -54.62 0.73
C GLN A 272 25.82 -54.49 0.48
N THR A 273 26.28 -53.28 0.21
CA THR A 273 27.70 -52.94 0.31
C THR A 273 27.80 -51.49 0.75
N THR A 274 28.30 -51.32 1.97
CA THR A 274 28.88 -50.09 2.51
C THR A 274 29.74 -49.40 1.47
N MET A 275 29.26 -48.26 0.97
CA MET A 275 30.04 -47.33 0.16
C MET A 275 29.83 -45.94 0.72
N THR A 276 30.87 -45.47 1.40
CA THR A 276 31.18 -44.08 1.67
C THR A 276 30.90 -43.22 0.44
N THR A 277 29.74 -42.57 0.40
CA THR A 277 29.50 -41.49 -0.56
C THR A 277 30.28 -40.28 -0.08
N SER A 278 31.40 -40.02 -0.73
CA SER A 278 32.03 -38.71 -0.81
C SER A 278 30.99 -37.69 -1.29
N ARG A 279 30.22 -37.14 -0.35
CA ARG A 279 29.45 -35.91 -0.58
C ARG A 279 30.49 -34.81 -0.73
N LYS A 280 30.50 -34.10 -1.86
CA LYS A 280 31.22 -32.82 -1.99
C LYS A 280 30.86 -31.95 -0.77
N PRO A 281 31.77 -31.64 0.17
CA PRO A 281 31.36 -31.12 1.48
C PRO A 281 31.03 -29.61 1.51
N ASN A 282 31.21 -28.89 0.40
CA ASN A 282 31.38 -27.43 0.45
C ASN A 282 30.38 -26.59 -0.35
N ALA A 283 29.36 -27.18 -0.98
CA ALA A 283 28.50 -26.39 -1.89
C ALA A 283 27.36 -25.62 -1.19
N GLU A 284 26.92 -26.04 0.01
CA GLU A 284 25.67 -25.54 0.60
C GLU A 284 25.79 -24.90 1.99
N CYS A 285 26.98 -24.92 2.60
CA CYS A 285 27.20 -24.39 3.96
C CYS A 285 28.07 -23.13 3.99
N LEU A 286 27.84 -22.27 4.99
CA LEU A 286 28.71 -21.14 5.35
C LEU A 286 29.45 -21.50 6.64
N LEU A 287 30.78 -21.51 6.59
CA LEU A 287 31.63 -21.89 7.72
C LEU A 287 31.88 -20.68 8.66
N PRO A 288 32.21 -20.93 9.94
CA PRO A 288 32.58 -19.85 10.86
C PRO A 288 33.66 -18.94 10.27
N GLY A 289 33.44 -17.63 10.34
CA GLY A 289 34.38 -16.63 9.83
C GLY A 289 34.25 -16.31 8.33
N THR A 290 33.63 -17.18 7.53
CA THR A 290 33.42 -16.95 6.08
C THR A 290 32.18 -16.13 5.77
N TYR A 291 31.41 -15.75 6.78
CA TYR A 291 30.23 -14.89 6.65
C TYR A 291 30.20 -13.78 7.70
N GLU A 292 29.34 -12.81 7.48
CA GLU A 292 28.98 -11.77 8.44
C GLU A 292 27.47 -11.66 8.62
N ILE A 293 27.03 -11.29 9.82
CA ILE A 293 25.61 -11.03 10.11
C ILE A 293 25.33 -9.57 9.82
N MET A 294 24.37 -9.31 8.93
CA MET A 294 23.98 -7.98 8.50
C MET A 294 22.49 -7.74 8.76
N LEU A 295 22.16 -6.54 9.27
CA LEU A 295 20.78 -6.11 9.43
C LEU A 295 20.21 -5.69 8.07
N CYS A 296 19.09 -6.26 7.65
CA CYS A 296 18.33 -5.76 6.51
C CYS A 296 17.19 -4.87 6.99
N VAL A 297 17.10 -3.68 6.42
CA VAL A 297 16.05 -2.68 6.68
C VAL A 297 15.18 -2.58 5.43
N ASP A 298 13.87 -2.69 5.59
CA ASP A 298 12.96 -2.47 4.47
C ASP A 298 13.02 -1.03 3.96
N PHE A 299 13.01 -0.85 2.64
CA PHE A 299 13.09 0.46 2.03
C PHE A 299 11.93 1.36 2.43
N ILE A 300 10.72 0.83 2.70
CA ILE A 300 9.55 1.61 3.13
C ILE A 300 9.85 2.28 4.48
N GLU A 301 10.61 1.63 5.36
CA GLU A 301 11.08 2.20 6.63
C GLU A 301 12.07 3.35 6.44
N THR A 302 12.60 3.55 5.23
CA THR A 302 13.52 4.64 4.90
C THR A 302 12.91 5.72 3.98
N THR A 303 11.91 5.39 3.16
CA THR A 303 11.38 6.28 2.10
C THR A 303 9.90 6.67 2.22
N GLY A 304 9.12 6.16 3.20
CA GLY A 304 7.67 6.44 3.30
C GLY A 304 7.22 7.30 4.49
N GLY A 305 6.58 8.46 4.29
CA GLY A 305 5.96 9.27 5.37
C GLY A 305 6.81 10.46 5.82
N SER A 306 6.64 10.94 7.06
CA SER A 306 7.28 12.18 7.51
C SER A 306 8.82 12.04 7.54
N HIS A 307 9.47 12.66 6.54
CA HIS A 307 10.89 12.50 6.19
C HIS A 307 11.88 12.58 7.36
N HIS A 308 11.58 13.38 8.39
CA HIS A 308 12.48 13.62 9.51
C HIS A 308 12.71 12.36 10.37
N ARG A 309 11.67 11.60 10.68
CA ARG A 309 11.72 10.47 11.63
C ARG A 309 12.29 9.19 11.04
N LYS A 310 12.15 8.96 9.74
CA LYS A 310 12.73 7.76 9.08
C LYS A 310 14.21 7.92 8.77
N GLN A 311 14.63 9.13 8.44
CA GLN A 311 16.06 9.46 8.42
C GLN A 311 16.69 9.35 9.82
N GLU A 312 15.92 9.58 10.88
CA GLU A 312 16.40 9.42 12.26
C GLU A 312 16.81 7.98 12.57
N LEU A 313 16.00 6.98 12.19
CA LEU A 313 16.35 5.57 12.37
C LEU A 313 17.68 5.22 11.70
N VAL A 314 17.84 5.59 10.42
CA VAL A 314 19.06 5.32 9.64
C VAL A 314 20.25 6.04 10.25
N LYS A 315 20.10 7.32 10.63
CA LYS A 315 21.17 8.10 11.29
C LYS A 315 21.58 7.48 12.62
N GLU A 316 20.64 7.02 13.43
CA GLU A 316 20.94 6.37 14.72
C GLU A 316 21.62 5.01 14.53
N LEU A 317 21.20 4.20 13.55
CA LEU A 317 21.89 2.95 13.21
C LEU A 317 23.34 3.20 12.73
N GLN A 318 23.55 4.24 11.92
CA GLN A 318 24.88 4.67 11.49
C GLN A 318 25.73 5.17 12.67
N ARG A 319 25.17 6.00 13.56
CA ARG A 319 25.85 6.47 14.78
C ARG A 319 26.26 5.31 15.69
N ASN A 320 25.47 4.25 15.72
CA ASN A 320 25.76 3.05 16.51
C ASN A 320 26.76 2.09 15.83
N GLY A 321 27.24 2.42 14.62
CA GLY A 321 28.20 1.61 13.88
C GLY A 321 27.66 0.22 13.50
N VAL A 322 26.36 0.13 13.20
CA VAL A 322 25.73 -1.12 12.78
C VAL A 322 25.88 -1.29 11.27
N ASN A 323 26.33 -2.46 10.82
CA ASN A 323 26.28 -2.82 9.41
C ASN A 323 24.85 -3.18 9.04
N PHE A 324 24.25 -2.38 8.16
CA PHE A 324 22.91 -2.62 7.64
C PHE A 324 22.85 -2.42 6.13
N ASP A 325 21.86 -3.06 5.51
CA ASP A 325 21.55 -2.96 4.09
C ASP A 325 20.08 -2.58 3.91
N ILE A 326 19.80 -1.67 2.98
CA ILE A 326 18.42 -1.21 2.70
C ILE A 326 17.91 -1.97 1.49
N ARG A 327 16.83 -2.72 1.65
CA ARG A 327 16.31 -3.65 0.63
C ARG A 327 14.79 -3.60 0.55
N LYS A 328 14.24 -4.17 -0.53
CA LYS A 328 12.81 -4.45 -0.64
C LYS A 328 12.49 -5.79 0.04
N LEU A 329 11.87 -5.73 1.20
CA LEU A 329 11.35 -6.88 1.92
C LEU A 329 9.86 -7.06 1.57
N ASN A 330 9.49 -8.23 1.10
CA ASN A 330 8.10 -8.51 0.80
C ASN A 330 7.28 -8.72 2.09
N VAL A 331 7.91 -9.12 3.20
CA VAL A 331 7.28 -9.30 4.52
C VAL A 331 8.26 -8.89 5.64
N GLY A 332 7.74 -8.23 6.67
CA GLY A 332 8.53 -7.68 7.77
C GLY A 332 9.24 -6.38 7.41
N ASP A 333 9.64 -5.64 8.44
CA ASP A 333 10.32 -4.35 8.32
C ASP A 333 11.84 -4.48 8.56
N PHE A 334 12.24 -5.44 9.40
CA PHE A 334 13.64 -5.77 9.63
C PHE A 334 13.87 -7.27 9.72
N LEU A 335 15.03 -7.71 9.28
CA LEU A 335 15.50 -9.10 9.45
C LEU A 335 17.03 -9.12 9.42
N TRP A 336 17.63 -10.28 9.66
CA TRP A 336 19.08 -10.44 9.58
C TRP A 336 19.45 -11.49 8.52
N VAL A 337 20.53 -11.23 7.80
CA VAL A 337 21.11 -12.18 6.84
C VAL A 337 22.54 -12.50 7.21
N ALA A 338 22.93 -13.76 7.04
CA ALA A 338 24.31 -14.20 7.01
C ALA A 338 24.82 -14.10 5.57
N ARG A 339 25.64 -13.07 5.30
CA ARG A 339 26.23 -12.82 3.99
C ARG A 339 27.63 -13.41 3.92
N GLU A 340 27.90 -14.20 2.89
CA GLU A 340 29.22 -14.72 2.57
C GLU A 340 30.21 -13.59 2.26
N LYS A 341 31.40 -13.66 2.85
CA LYS A 341 32.50 -12.74 2.59
C LYS A 341 33.23 -13.16 1.33
N VAL A 342 32.91 -12.53 0.21
CA VAL A 342 33.56 -12.82 -1.07
C VAL A 342 34.67 -11.82 -1.34
N ALA A 343 35.87 -12.32 -1.61
CA ALA A 343 36.99 -11.48 -2.03
C ALA A 343 36.82 -11.07 -3.50
N PRO A 344 37.19 -9.83 -3.89
CA PRO A 344 37.19 -9.43 -5.29
C PRO A 344 38.08 -10.36 -6.12
N VAL A 345 37.53 -10.95 -7.17
CA VAL A 345 38.28 -11.81 -8.09
C VAL A 345 38.88 -10.95 -9.20
N ALA A 346 40.21 -11.01 -9.37
CA ALA A 346 40.90 -10.26 -10.41
C ALA A 346 40.36 -10.63 -11.81
N GLY A 347 39.91 -9.64 -12.57
CA GLY A 347 39.37 -9.80 -13.91
C GLY A 347 37.84 -9.80 -14.03
N GLN A 348 37.09 -9.77 -12.92
CA GLN A 348 35.64 -9.59 -12.96
C GLN A 348 35.25 -8.10 -12.90
N LEU A 349 34.36 -7.68 -13.81
CA LEU A 349 33.84 -6.30 -13.87
C LEU A 349 32.93 -5.95 -12.68
N ARG A 350 32.34 -6.95 -12.02
CA ARG A 350 31.49 -6.80 -10.83
C ARG A 350 31.95 -7.79 -9.76
N ALA A 351 31.93 -7.35 -8.51
CA ALA A 351 32.19 -8.24 -7.39
C ALA A 351 31.14 -9.38 -7.40
N PRO A 352 31.55 -10.64 -7.19
CA PRO A 352 30.62 -11.76 -7.11
C PRO A 352 29.65 -11.55 -5.94
N VAL A 353 28.36 -11.81 -6.19
CA VAL A 353 27.32 -11.73 -5.17
C VAL A 353 27.49 -12.91 -4.23
N GLY A 354 27.86 -12.65 -2.99
CA GLY A 354 27.98 -13.68 -1.96
C GLY A 354 26.64 -14.33 -1.65
N ARG A 355 26.69 -15.60 -1.23
CA ARG A 355 25.48 -16.30 -0.78
C ARG A 355 24.92 -15.65 0.48
N GLU A 356 23.60 -15.62 0.59
CA GLU A 356 22.90 -15.02 1.72
C GLU A 356 21.86 -15.97 2.30
N LEU A 357 22.01 -16.28 3.59
CA LEU A 357 21.05 -17.07 4.35
C LEU A 357 20.30 -16.16 5.33
N VAL A 358 18.97 -16.26 5.37
CA VAL A 358 18.16 -15.44 6.28
C VAL A 358 18.11 -16.10 7.65
N LEU A 359 18.36 -15.32 8.70
CA LEU A 359 18.21 -15.76 10.08
C LEU A 359 16.73 -15.86 10.44
N ASP A 360 16.46 -16.69 11.44
CA ASP A 360 15.10 -17.03 11.88
C ASP A 360 14.32 -15.86 12.53
N TYR A 361 14.97 -14.70 12.70
CA TYR A 361 14.43 -13.51 13.37
C TYR A 361 13.92 -12.49 12.34
N ILE A 362 12.65 -12.14 12.46
CA ILE A 362 11.98 -11.11 11.66
C ILE A 362 11.25 -10.13 12.56
N VAL A 363 11.33 -8.84 12.26
CA VAL A 363 10.73 -7.77 13.06
C VAL A 363 9.67 -7.06 12.21
N GLU A 364 8.48 -6.91 12.77
CA GLU A 364 7.46 -5.98 12.31
C GLU A 364 7.40 -4.80 13.29
N ARG A 365 7.75 -3.61 12.82
CA ARG A 365 7.67 -2.37 13.59
C ARG A 365 6.28 -1.76 13.41
N LYS A 366 5.63 -1.44 14.52
CA LYS A 366 4.31 -0.84 14.52
C LYS A 366 4.25 0.36 15.45
N ARG A 367 4.03 1.54 14.89
CA ARG A 367 3.68 2.73 15.67
C ARG A 367 2.23 2.64 16.14
N MET A 368 1.90 3.30 17.24
CA MET A 368 0.56 3.21 17.82
C MET A 368 -0.55 3.72 16.88
N ASP A 369 -0.28 4.78 16.12
CA ASP A 369 -1.18 5.31 15.08
C ASP A 369 -1.34 4.33 13.90
N ASP A 370 -0.25 3.71 13.46
CA ASP A 370 -0.29 2.70 12.39
C ASP A 370 -1.00 1.42 12.85
N LEU A 371 -0.88 1.05 14.13
CA LEU A 371 -1.62 -0.06 14.74
C LEU A 371 -3.13 0.23 14.74
N CYS A 372 -3.54 1.43 15.15
CA CYS A 372 -4.93 1.88 15.08
C CYS A 372 -5.48 1.76 13.66
N GLY A 373 -4.79 2.34 12.68
CA GLY A 373 -5.20 2.28 11.27
C GLY A 373 -5.35 0.85 10.79
N SER A 374 -4.39 -0.02 11.11
CA SER A 374 -4.37 -1.42 10.67
C SER A 374 -5.47 -2.28 11.30
N ILE A 375 -5.95 -1.93 12.50
CA ILE A 375 -7.08 -2.61 13.13
C ILE A 375 -8.39 -2.19 12.46
N ILE A 376 -8.54 -0.91 12.15
CA ILE A 376 -9.76 -0.34 11.54
C ILE A 376 -9.93 -0.85 10.10
N ASP A 377 -8.85 -0.90 9.32
CA ASP A 377 -8.89 -1.34 7.92
C ASP A 377 -8.83 -2.87 7.74
N GLY A 378 -8.59 -3.62 8.81
CA GLY A 378 -8.51 -5.08 8.80
C GLY A 378 -7.16 -5.68 8.39
N ARG A 379 -6.16 -4.87 8.02
CA ARG A 379 -4.80 -5.32 7.63
C ARG A 379 -4.04 -5.96 8.79
N PHE A 380 -4.33 -5.59 10.04
CA PHE A 380 -3.63 -6.11 11.22
C PHE A 380 -3.60 -7.64 11.30
N ARG A 381 -4.69 -8.31 10.92
CA ARG A 381 -4.76 -9.79 10.92
C ARG A 381 -4.01 -10.39 9.74
N GLU A 382 -4.10 -9.76 8.57
CA GLU A 382 -3.46 -10.20 7.33
C GLU A 382 -1.93 -10.11 7.43
N GLN A 383 -1.40 -9.01 7.96
CA GLN A 383 0.04 -8.82 8.18
C GLN A 383 0.63 -9.90 9.08
N LYS A 384 -0.01 -10.16 10.24
CA LYS A 384 0.42 -11.23 11.16
C LYS A 384 0.31 -12.62 10.54
N PHE A 385 -0.73 -12.86 9.74
CA PHE A 385 -0.88 -14.13 9.03
C PHE A 385 0.26 -14.36 8.02
N ARG A 386 0.69 -13.31 7.32
CA ARG A 386 1.84 -13.38 6.41
C ARG A 386 3.15 -13.64 7.14
N LEU A 387 3.37 -12.97 8.28
CA LEU A 387 4.53 -13.21 9.14
C LEU A 387 4.57 -14.68 9.63
N LYS A 388 3.44 -15.25 10.06
CA LYS A 388 3.38 -16.66 10.47
C LYS A 388 3.70 -17.67 9.36
N ARG A 389 3.54 -17.27 8.09
CA ARG A 389 3.72 -18.16 6.92
C ARG A 389 4.96 -17.83 6.10
N CYS A 390 5.77 -16.88 6.54
CA CYS A 390 6.99 -16.49 5.83
C CYS A 390 8.12 -17.53 5.93
N GLY A 391 8.01 -18.48 6.87
CA GLY A 391 9.00 -19.54 7.09
C GLY A 391 10.08 -19.18 8.10
N LEU A 392 9.96 -18.04 8.79
CA LEU A 392 10.81 -17.66 9.92
C LEU A 392 10.02 -17.87 11.22
N HIS A 393 10.62 -18.56 12.19
CA HIS A 393 9.97 -19.05 13.41
C HIS A 393 10.11 -18.10 14.61
N LYS A 394 10.92 -17.03 14.52
CA LYS A 394 11.05 -16.00 15.58
C LYS A 394 10.52 -14.64 15.13
N PRO A 395 9.19 -14.48 14.94
CA PRO A 395 8.59 -13.18 14.68
C PRO A 395 8.61 -12.29 15.93
N ILE A 396 9.11 -11.08 15.76
CA ILE A 396 9.19 -10.02 16.76
C ILE A 396 8.25 -8.89 16.35
N TYR A 397 7.45 -8.41 17.29
CA TYR A 397 6.54 -7.28 17.10
C TYR A 397 7.06 -6.09 17.92
N LEU A 398 7.66 -5.11 17.25
CA LEU A 398 8.27 -3.92 17.86
C LEU A 398 7.25 -2.78 17.90
N VAL A 399 6.66 -2.53 19.07
CA VAL A 399 5.62 -1.51 19.26
C VAL A 399 6.23 -0.22 19.75
N GLU A 400 6.07 0.85 18.98
CA GLU A 400 6.56 2.20 19.33
C GLU A 400 5.44 3.06 19.93
N GLU A 401 5.58 3.41 21.20
CA GLU A 401 4.66 4.22 21.99
C GLU A 401 4.99 5.71 21.85
N CYS A 402 4.43 6.37 20.83
CA CYS A 402 4.62 7.81 20.67
C CYS A 402 3.83 8.58 21.75
N GLY A 403 4.51 8.93 22.86
CA GLY A 403 3.95 9.47 24.11
C GLY A 403 3.12 10.75 24.03
N SER A 404 2.95 11.35 22.84
CA SER A 404 2.13 12.55 22.63
C SER A 404 0.96 12.36 21.67
N ALA A 405 0.84 11.21 20.99
CA ALA A 405 -0.19 10.96 19.96
C ALA A 405 -1.35 10.05 20.42
N ALA A 406 -1.24 9.42 21.60
CA ALA A 406 -2.27 8.51 22.12
C ALA A 406 -3.62 9.19 22.43
N SER A 407 -3.64 10.52 22.60
CA SER A 407 -4.84 11.29 22.94
C SER A 407 -5.83 11.51 21.77
N HIS A 408 -5.44 11.22 20.53
CA HIS A 408 -6.29 11.42 19.33
C HIS A 408 -6.48 10.14 18.49
N LEU A 409 -6.20 8.97 19.06
CA LEU A 409 -6.39 7.70 18.36
C LEU A 409 -7.88 7.37 18.21
N SER A 410 -8.27 6.86 17.03
CA SER A 410 -9.66 6.51 16.73
C SER A 410 -10.18 5.29 17.50
N LEU A 411 -9.29 4.56 18.19
CA LEU A 411 -9.62 3.40 19.01
C LEU A 411 -9.25 3.64 20.47
N PRO A 412 -10.00 3.06 21.44
CA PRO A 412 -9.64 3.11 22.85
C PRO A 412 -8.30 2.42 23.12
N GLU A 413 -7.51 2.98 24.03
CA GLU A 413 -6.21 2.42 24.45
C GLU A 413 -6.32 0.96 24.91
N THR A 414 -7.40 0.61 25.61
CA THR A 414 -7.67 -0.76 26.04
C THR A 414 -7.77 -1.74 24.87
N THR A 415 -8.28 -1.30 23.71
CA THR A 415 -8.38 -2.12 22.50
C THR A 415 -6.99 -2.36 21.89
N LEU A 416 -6.13 -1.35 21.91
CA LEU A 416 -4.76 -1.45 21.40
C LEU A 416 -3.91 -2.36 22.29
N GLN A 417 -3.99 -2.17 23.61
CA GLN A 417 -3.32 -3.04 24.57
C GLN A 417 -3.81 -4.48 24.43
N GLN A 418 -5.11 -4.72 24.29
CA GLN A 418 -5.64 -6.06 24.03
C GLN A 418 -5.11 -6.65 22.71
N ALA A 419 -5.01 -5.84 21.65
CA ALA A 419 -4.46 -6.29 20.37
C ALA A 419 -2.97 -6.69 20.49
N ILE A 420 -2.18 -5.92 21.24
CA ILE A 420 -0.76 -6.21 21.50
C ILE A 420 -0.63 -7.49 22.34
N VAL A 421 -1.42 -7.63 23.41
CA VAL A 421 -1.44 -8.83 24.26
C VAL A 421 -1.88 -10.06 23.46
N ASN A 422 -2.87 -9.93 22.59
CA ASN A 422 -3.28 -11.03 21.71
C ASN A 422 -2.14 -11.44 20.75
N THR A 423 -1.39 -10.47 20.22
CA THR A 423 -0.20 -10.77 19.39
C THR A 423 0.87 -11.55 20.19
N GLN A 424 1.05 -11.24 21.47
CA GLN A 424 1.98 -11.96 22.32
C GLN A 424 1.49 -13.37 22.71
N VAL A 425 0.25 -13.48 23.19
CA VAL A 425 -0.27 -14.69 23.83
C VAL A 425 -0.92 -15.65 22.83
N VAL A 426 -1.72 -15.12 21.90
CA VAL A 426 -2.48 -15.93 20.92
C VAL A 426 -1.64 -16.20 19.69
N ASP A 427 -0.92 -15.19 19.20
CA ASP A 427 -0.10 -15.35 17.99
C ASP A 427 1.31 -15.88 18.27
N GLY A 428 1.78 -15.83 19.52
CA GLY A 428 3.07 -16.35 19.94
C GLY A 428 4.26 -15.47 19.53
N PHE A 429 4.02 -14.20 19.17
CA PHE A 429 5.09 -13.30 18.73
C PHE A 429 5.83 -12.73 19.94
N PHE A 430 7.13 -12.48 19.79
CA PHE A 430 7.88 -11.75 20.80
C PHE A 430 7.55 -10.27 20.71
N VAL A 431 6.86 -9.72 21.71
CA VAL A 431 6.50 -8.29 21.71
C VAL A 431 7.55 -7.48 22.45
N LYS A 432 8.15 -6.50 21.76
CA LYS A 432 9.04 -5.50 22.35
C LYS A 432 8.37 -4.13 22.29
N ARG A 433 8.09 -3.52 23.44
CA ARG A 433 7.63 -2.12 23.53
C ARG A 433 8.83 -1.19 23.65
N VAL A 434 8.77 -0.07 22.94
CA VAL A 434 9.78 1.00 22.91
C VAL A 434 9.08 2.36 22.88
N GLN A 435 9.71 3.39 23.44
CA GLN A 435 9.10 4.72 23.53
C GLN A 435 9.23 5.53 22.23
N ASP A 436 10.37 5.40 21.56
CA ASP A 436 10.65 6.20 20.37
C ASP A 436 11.51 5.45 19.34
N VAL A 437 11.78 6.12 18.23
CA VAL A 437 12.61 5.60 17.15
C VAL A 437 14.06 5.37 17.59
N ARG A 438 14.56 6.10 18.59
CA ARG A 438 15.93 5.95 19.12
C ARG A 438 16.03 4.66 19.94
N GLU A 439 15.04 4.37 20.77
CA GLU A 439 14.95 3.08 21.47
C GLU A 439 14.76 1.92 20.49
N SER A 440 13.98 2.12 19.41
CA SER A 440 13.87 1.14 18.32
C SER A 440 15.25 0.86 17.69
N ALA A 441 16.01 1.91 17.34
CA ALA A 441 17.35 1.79 16.79
C ALA A 441 18.34 1.11 17.76
N ALA A 442 18.26 1.45 19.05
CA ALA A 442 19.06 0.84 20.11
C ALA A 442 18.74 -0.65 20.25
N TYR A 443 17.47 -1.04 20.22
CA TYR A 443 17.06 -2.44 20.25
C TYR A 443 17.60 -3.22 19.04
N LEU A 444 17.45 -2.70 17.82
CA LEU A 444 18.00 -3.32 16.61
C LEU A 444 19.53 -3.44 16.66
N THR A 445 20.21 -2.44 17.21
CA THR A 445 21.67 -2.45 17.42
C THR A 445 22.09 -3.57 18.38
N ILE A 446 21.42 -3.67 19.54
CA ILE A 446 21.71 -4.69 20.54
C ILE A 446 21.44 -6.09 19.99
N MET A 447 20.31 -6.26 19.30
CA MET A 447 19.95 -7.51 18.63
C MET A 447 20.99 -7.91 17.59
N THR A 448 21.43 -6.98 16.74
CA THR A 448 22.45 -7.27 15.74
C THR A 448 23.75 -7.75 16.39
N ARG A 449 24.25 -7.04 17.40
CA ARG A 449 25.48 -7.43 18.13
C ARG A 449 25.33 -8.77 18.85
N PHE A 450 24.16 -9.04 19.41
CA PHE A 450 23.85 -10.32 20.03
C PHE A 450 23.87 -11.47 19.02
N LEU A 451 23.21 -11.29 17.87
CA LEU A 451 23.17 -12.29 16.80
C LEU A 451 24.56 -12.52 16.20
N THR A 452 25.36 -11.47 15.99
CA THR A 452 26.75 -11.62 15.54
C THR A 452 27.55 -12.51 16.49
N LYS A 453 27.43 -12.32 17.81
CA LYS A 453 28.10 -13.17 18.80
C LYS A 453 27.54 -14.59 18.84
N LEU A 454 26.21 -14.73 18.74
CA LEU A 454 25.51 -16.01 18.79
C LEU A 454 25.92 -16.95 17.65
N TYR A 455 26.17 -16.37 16.46
CA TYR A 455 26.53 -17.09 15.24
C TYR A 455 28.03 -17.04 14.90
N GLN A 456 28.90 -16.46 15.74
CA GLN A 456 30.32 -16.25 15.39
C GLN A 456 31.07 -17.56 15.08
N ASN A 457 30.78 -18.64 15.82
CA ASN A 457 31.48 -19.92 15.75
C ASN A 457 30.55 -21.06 15.28
N ARG A 458 29.60 -20.76 14.40
CA ARG A 458 28.62 -21.74 13.91
C ARG A 458 28.78 -21.96 12.41
N THR A 459 28.47 -23.17 11.96
CA THR A 459 28.33 -23.47 10.53
C THR A 459 26.87 -23.34 10.17
N LEU A 460 26.55 -22.52 9.17
CA LEU A 460 25.19 -22.35 8.66
C LEU A 460 24.99 -23.23 7.44
N ILE A 461 23.84 -23.88 7.34
CA ILE A 461 23.48 -24.78 6.25
C ILE A 461 22.28 -24.17 5.53
N CYS A 462 22.37 -24.09 4.21
CA CYS A 462 21.23 -23.69 3.39
C CYS A 462 20.22 -24.83 3.34
N ARG A 463 18.98 -24.56 3.74
CA ARG A 463 17.83 -25.45 3.62
C ARG A 463 16.92 -24.98 2.49
N SER A 464 16.53 -25.89 1.61
CA SER A 464 15.45 -25.66 0.65
C SER A 464 14.13 -26.10 1.26
N ARG A 465 13.17 -25.18 1.36
CA ARG A 465 11.83 -25.44 1.90
C ARG A 465 11.06 -26.46 1.05
N GLU A 466 11.33 -26.50 -0.25
CA GLU A 466 10.66 -27.41 -1.20
C GLU A 466 11.07 -28.88 -1.01
N LEU A 467 12.32 -29.13 -0.65
CA LEU A 467 12.87 -30.50 -0.53
C LEU A 467 12.68 -31.10 0.87
N GLU A 468 12.68 -30.28 1.92
CA GLU A 468 12.72 -30.75 3.31
C GLU A 468 11.44 -30.44 4.11
N GLY A 469 10.45 -29.77 3.50
CA GLY A 469 9.20 -29.37 4.15
C GLY A 469 9.40 -28.38 5.31
N ASP A 470 8.31 -28.06 6.03
CA ASP A 470 8.30 -27.17 7.21
C ASP A 470 8.81 -27.90 8.48
N GLY A 471 9.55 -29.00 8.33
CA GLY A 471 9.93 -29.89 9.43
C GLY A 471 10.82 -29.16 10.44
N GLY A 472 10.29 -28.88 11.62
CA GLY A 472 11.08 -28.48 12.78
C GLY A 472 12.05 -29.60 13.11
N SER A 473 13.35 -29.33 13.06
CA SER A 473 14.33 -30.24 13.62
C SER A 473 14.11 -30.30 15.14
N ASP A 474 14.19 -31.50 15.72
CA ASP A 474 14.14 -31.77 17.18
C ASP A 474 15.14 -30.93 18.02
N GLU A 475 16.00 -30.13 17.38
CA GLU A 475 16.91 -29.18 18.00
C GLU A 475 16.21 -27.89 18.52
N GLU A 476 14.99 -27.58 18.09
CA GLU A 476 14.21 -26.44 18.62
C GLU A 476 13.88 -26.59 20.12
N GLU A 477 13.75 -27.83 20.62
CA GLU A 477 13.50 -28.12 22.04
C GLU A 477 14.70 -27.81 22.96
N ARG A 478 15.91 -27.66 22.41
CA ARG A 478 17.14 -27.41 23.21
C ARG A 478 17.52 -25.93 23.34
N GLY A 479 16.72 -25.01 22.80
CA GLY A 479 16.99 -23.57 22.86
C GLY A 479 18.24 -23.14 22.08
N LEU A 480 18.73 -23.98 21.16
CA LEU A 480 19.85 -23.66 20.29
C LEU A 480 19.37 -22.85 19.08
N PRO A 481 20.15 -21.87 18.59
CA PRO A 481 19.81 -21.13 17.40
C PRO A 481 19.85 -22.04 16.16
N SER A 482 18.83 -21.92 15.31
CA SER A 482 18.76 -22.70 14.08
C SER A 482 19.98 -22.42 13.21
N CYS A 483 20.73 -23.47 12.88
CA CYS A 483 21.83 -23.41 11.92
C CYS A 483 21.39 -23.87 10.53
N SER A 484 20.14 -24.30 10.39
CA SER A 484 19.50 -24.68 9.12
C SER A 484 18.60 -23.52 8.68
N LEU A 485 19.06 -22.76 7.68
CA LEU A 485 18.49 -21.48 7.27
C LEU A 485 18.14 -21.50 5.79
N MET A 486 17.07 -20.82 5.39
CA MET A 486 16.75 -20.67 3.96
C MET A 486 17.54 -19.54 3.30
N SER A 487 17.62 -19.55 1.97
CA SER A 487 18.24 -18.44 1.24
C SER A 487 17.37 -17.18 1.31
N PHE A 488 18.00 -16.00 1.29
CA PHE A 488 17.26 -14.72 1.25
C PHE A 488 16.35 -14.61 0.01
N ALA A 489 16.82 -15.11 -1.15
CA ALA A 489 16.05 -15.09 -2.39
C ALA A 489 14.77 -15.93 -2.29
N GLU A 490 14.88 -17.16 -1.75
CA GLU A 490 13.74 -18.05 -1.52
C GLU A 490 12.74 -17.46 -0.53
N PHE A 491 13.23 -16.91 0.59
CA PHE A 491 12.40 -16.22 1.56
C PHE A 491 11.61 -15.06 0.92
N ASN A 492 12.32 -14.16 0.23
CA ASN A 492 11.70 -12.94 -0.28
C ASN A 492 10.71 -13.27 -1.41
N HIS A 493 11.05 -14.22 -2.30
CA HIS A 493 10.14 -14.71 -3.34
C HIS A 493 8.90 -15.41 -2.73
N GLY A 494 9.10 -16.26 -1.73
CA GLY A 494 8.02 -16.95 -1.02
C GLY A 494 7.12 -16.02 -0.20
N ALA A 495 7.53 -14.78 0.06
CA ALA A 495 6.79 -13.78 0.81
C ALA A 495 5.95 -12.81 -0.05
N VAL A 496 6.05 -12.89 -1.38
CA VAL A 496 5.30 -12.04 -2.33
C VAL A 496 3.79 -12.15 -2.05
N LYS A 497 3.10 -11.00 -2.02
CA LYS A 497 1.65 -10.91 -1.72
C LYS A 497 0.79 -11.72 -2.69
N ASN A 498 1.16 -11.73 -3.96
CA ASN A 498 0.46 -12.45 -5.02
C ASN A 498 1.01 -13.86 -5.16
N LYS A 499 0.82 -14.69 -4.13
CA LYS A 499 1.14 -16.12 -4.24
C LYS A 499 0.26 -16.75 -5.33
N CYS A 500 0.83 -17.73 -6.05
CA CYS A 500 0.05 -18.59 -6.92
C CYS A 500 -1.12 -19.19 -6.13
N GLN A 501 -2.34 -18.97 -6.60
CA GLN A 501 -3.55 -19.41 -5.92
C GLN A 501 -4.02 -20.72 -6.53
N THR A 502 -4.35 -21.69 -5.69
CA THR A 502 -4.96 -22.92 -6.19
C THR A 502 -6.45 -22.68 -6.49
N VAL A 503 -7.00 -23.43 -7.46
CA VAL A 503 -8.45 -23.40 -7.76
C VAL A 503 -9.27 -23.68 -6.50
N ARG A 504 -8.79 -24.60 -5.65
CA ARG A 504 -9.39 -24.93 -4.36
C ARG A 504 -9.47 -23.71 -3.43
N GLU A 505 -8.38 -22.96 -3.26
CA GLU A 505 -8.36 -21.77 -2.39
C GLU A 505 -9.23 -20.62 -2.91
N VAL A 506 -9.23 -20.41 -4.23
CA VAL A 506 -10.09 -19.41 -4.87
C VAL A 506 -11.55 -19.78 -4.68
N PHE A 507 -11.89 -21.06 -4.86
CA PHE A 507 -13.25 -21.55 -4.65
C PHE A 507 -13.72 -21.40 -3.20
N ALA A 508 -12.85 -21.67 -2.22
CA ALA A 508 -13.16 -21.40 -0.81
C ALA A 508 -13.52 -19.92 -0.57
N ARG A 509 -12.75 -18.99 -1.12
CA ARG A 509 -12.99 -17.54 -0.98
C ARG A 509 -14.26 -17.10 -1.69
N GLN A 510 -14.58 -17.69 -2.83
CA GLN A 510 -15.84 -17.45 -3.55
C GLN A 510 -17.04 -17.88 -2.70
N LEU A 511 -17.01 -19.08 -2.10
CA LEU A 511 -18.07 -19.55 -1.20
C LEU A 511 -18.25 -18.63 0.01
N MET A 512 -17.14 -18.13 0.58
CA MET A 512 -17.18 -17.21 1.72
C MET A 512 -17.75 -15.82 1.40
N GLN A 513 -18.01 -15.49 0.13
CA GLN A 513 -18.75 -14.27 -0.21
C GLN A 513 -20.26 -14.39 0.09
N ILE A 514 -20.77 -15.62 0.26
CA ILE A 514 -22.16 -15.86 0.61
C ILE A 514 -22.33 -15.67 2.11
N SER A 515 -23.21 -14.75 2.50
CA SER A 515 -23.51 -14.48 3.91
C SER A 515 -23.92 -15.76 4.63
N GLY A 516 -23.23 -16.07 5.73
CA GLY A 516 -23.45 -17.29 6.51
C GLY A 516 -22.57 -18.48 6.12
N LEU A 517 -21.79 -18.43 5.05
CA LEU A 517 -20.72 -19.41 4.76
C LEU A 517 -19.39 -18.96 5.39
N SER A 518 -19.09 -19.50 6.57
CA SER A 518 -17.79 -19.32 7.23
C SER A 518 -16.72 -20.24 6.64
N GLY A 519 -15.46 -20.01 7.00
CA GLY A 519 -14.33 -20.85 6.57
C GLY A 519 -14.54 -22.35 6.86
N ASP A 520 -15.08 -22.70 8.04
CA ASP A 520 -15.39 -24.10 8.38
C ASP A 520 -16.45 -24.72 7.45
N LYS A 521 -17.44 -23.93 7.02
CA LYS A 521 -18.48 -24.40 6.09
C LYS A 521 -17.93 -24.54 4.68
N ALA A 522 -17.13 -23.58 4.23
CA ALA A 522 -16.47 -23.64 2.93
C ALA A 522 -15.52 -24.86 2.88
N ALA A 523 -14.71 -25.09 3.91
CA ALA A 523 -13.83 -26.25 4.00
C ALA A 523 -14.61 -27.57 3.90
N ALA A 524 -15.75 -27.69 4.59
CA ALA A 524 -16.60 -28.88 4.53
C ALA A 524 -17.19 -29.10 3.12
N ILE A 525 -17.62 -28.04 2.42
CA ILE A 525 -18.05 -28.16 1.02
C ILE A 525 -16.89 -28.63 0.13
N LEU A 526 -15.70 -28.07 0.35
CA LEU A 526 -14.48 -28.39 -0.42
C LEU A 526 -13.93 -29.79 -0.19
N GLU A 527 -14.26 -30.44 0.93
CA GLU A 527 -13.96 -31.86 1.17
C GLU A 527 -14.73 -32.77 0.21
N HIS A 528 -15.97 -32.40 -0.14
CA HIS A 528 -16.80 -33.15 -1.09
C HIS A 528 -16.58 -32.69 -2.54
N TYR A 529 -16.46 -31.38 -2.76
CA TYR A 529 -16.35 -30.76 -4.08
C TYR A 529 -15.14 -29.83 -4.10
N SER A 530 -14.01 -30.33 -4.58
CA SER A 530 -12.72 -29.61 -4.51
C SER A 530 -12.62 -28.42 -5.45
N THR A 531 -13.48 -28.35 -6.47
CA THR A 531 -13.51 -27.30 -7.51
C THR A 531 -14.94 -26.89 -7.85
N PRO A 532 -15.15 -25.69 -8.44
CA PRO A 532 -16.47 -25.27 -8.91
C PRO A 532 -17.04 -26.24 -9.95
N HIS A 533 -16.20 -26.78 -10.83
CA HIS A 533 -16.62 -27.75 -11.83
C HIS A 533 -17.16 -29.04 -11.19
N SER A 534 -16.46 -29.57 -10.19
CA SER A 534 -16.93 -30.75 -9.44
C SER A 534 -18.31 -30.52 -8.79
N LEU A 535 -18.57 -29.31 -8.27
CA LEU A 535 -19.88 -28.96 -7.72
C LEU A 535 -20.95 -28.85 -8.82
N LEU A 536 -20.62 -28.24 -9.96
CA LEU A 536 -21.53 -28.14 -11.12
C LEU A 536 -21.89 -29.51 -11.68
N THR A 537 -20.91 -30.40 -11.87
CA THR A 537 -21.14 -31.77 -12.32
C THR A 537 -22.05 -32.52 -11.34
N ALA A 538 -21.89 -32.31 -10.04
CA ALA A 538 -22.77 -32.92 -9.05
C ALA A 538 -24.22 -32.41 -9.16
N TYR A 539 -24.43 -31.12 -9.46
CA TYR A 539 -25.76 -30.59 -9.75
C TYR A 539 -26.34 -31.14 -11.06
N GLU A 540 -25.54 -31.32 -12.10
CA GLU A 540 -25.97 -31.90 -13.38
C GLU A 540 -26.40 -33.37 -13.25
N GLN A 541 -25.77 -34.11 -12.33
CA GLN A 541 -26.11 -35.51 -12.03
C GLN A 541 -27.41 -35.67 -11.22
N CYS A 542 -27.91 -34.60 -10.58
CA CYS A 542 -29.17 -34.65 -9.86
C CYS A 542 -30.37 -34.70 -10.80
N THR A 543 -31.35 -35.53 -10.47
CA THR A 543 -32.52 -35.80 -11.32
C THR A 543 -33.66 -34.79 -11.12
N SER A 544 -33.74 -34.18 -9.94
CA SER A 544 -34.79 -33.21 -9.60
C SER A 544 -34.24 -31.90 -9.04
N GLU A 545 -34.96 -30.80 -9.26
CA GLU A 545 -34.59 -29.49 -8.69
C GLU A 545 -34.62 -29.50 -7.14
N ALA A 546 -35.53 -30.28 -6.54
CA ALA A 546 -35.60 -30.43 -5.09
C ALA A 546 -34.38 -31.18 -4.50
N GLU A 547 -33.77 -32.08 -5.28
CA GLU A 547 -32.54 -32.78 -4.92
C GLU A 547 -31.35 -31.82 -5.01
N LYS A 548 -31.27 -31.02 -6.08
CA LYS A 548 -30.25 -29.97 -6.23
C LYS A 548 -30.30 -28.96 -5.07
N GLU A 549 -31.48 -28.47 -4.71
CA GLU A 549 -31.65 -27.56 -3.57
C GLU A 549 -31.12 -28.13 -2.25
N LYS A 550 -31.19 -29.45 -2.05
CA LYS A 550 -30.81 -30.14 -0.82
C LYS A 550 -29.43 -30.78 -0.87
N LEU A 551 -28.73 -30.74 -2.01
CA LEU A 551 -27.47 -31.43 -2.24
C LEU A 551 -26.41 -31.15 -1.16
N LEU A 552 -26.32 -29.89 -0.72
CA LEU A 552 -25.34 -29.46 0.28
C LEU A 552 -25.90 -29.44 1.70
N SER A 553 -27.20 -29.70 1.89
CA SER A 553 -27.90 -29.48 3.17
C SER A 553 -27.42 -30.41 4.29
N SER A 554 -26.98 -31.62 3.93
CA SER A 554 -26.52 -32.68 4.83
C SER A 554 -25.01 -32.65 5.10
N ILE A 555 -24.26 -31.75 4.46
CA ILE A 555 -22.81 -31.62 4.67
C ILE A 555 -22.54 -31.22 6.11
N ARG A 556 -21.67 -31.98 6.77
CA ARG A 556 -21.30 -31.77 8.17
C ARG A 556 -20.05 -30.92 8.27
N TYR A 557 -20.09 -29.83 9.03
CA TYR A 557 -18.97 -28.90 9.18
C TYR A 557 -18.55 -28.69 10.64
N GLY A 558 -17.30 -28.26 10.82
CA GLY A 558 -16.70 -27.92 12.11
C GLY A 558 -16.56 -29.10 13.07
N LYS A 559 -16.10 -28.80 14.30
CA LYS A 559 -15.84 -29.82 15.35
C LYS A 559 -17.11 -30.53 15.83
N LEU A 560 -18.24 -29.83 15.86
CA LEU A 560 -19.54 -30.37 16.29
C LEU A 560 -20.28 -31.11 15.17
N LYS A 561 -19.69 -31.25 13.97
CA LYS A 561 -20.27 -31.94 12.81
C LYS A 561 -21.73 -31.55 12.55
N ARG A 562 -22.01 -30.25 12.61
CA ARG A 562 -23.35 -29.66 12.36
C ARG A 562 -23.66 -29.70 10.87
N ASN A 563 -24.93 -29.86 10.52
CA ASN A 563 -25.36 -29.80 9.13
C ASN A 563 -25.35 -28.36 8.61
N LEU A 564 -24.92 -28.16 7.36
CA LEU A 564 -24.94 -26.87 6.67
C LEU A 564 -26.36 -26.28 6.63
N GLY A 565 -27.35 -27.14 6.46
CA GLY A 565 -28.77 -26.80 6.50
C GLY A 565 -29.34 -26.44 5.12
N PRO A 566 -30.67 -26.56 4.96
CA PRO A 566 -31.34 -26.41 3.66
C PRO A 566 -31.29 -24.99 3.12
N ALA A 567 -31.29 -23.97 3.99
CA ALA A 567 -31.27 -22.57 3.57
C ALA A 567 -29.99 -22.21 2.80
N LEU A 568 -28.83 -22.56 3.35
CA LEU A 568 -27.54 -22.30 2.70
C LEU A 568 -27.34 -23.17 1.46
N SER A 569 -27.80 -24.42 1.50
CA SER A 569 -27.78 -25.31 0.34
C SER A 569 -28.57 -24.71 -0.83
N ARG A 570 -29.78 -24.21 -0.58
CA ARG A 570 -30.60 -23.52 -1.57
C ARG A 570 -29.93 -22.26 -2.12
N THR A 571 -29.32 -21.43 -1.27
CA THR A 571 -28.61 -20.22 -1.72
C THR A 571 -27.46 -20.55 -2.67
N VAL A 572 -26.65 -21.56 -2.34
CA VAL A 572 -25.56 -21.99 -3.22
C VAL A 572 -26.10 -22.57 -4.52
N TYR A 573 -27.15 -23.40 -4.46
CA TYR A 573 -27.81 -23.93 -5.64
C TYR A 573 -28.29 -22.81 -6.59
N HIS A 574 -28.99 -21.78 -6.08
CA HIS A 574 -29.42 -20.66 -6.90
C HIS A 574 -28.25 -19.91 -7.55
N LEU A 575 -27.13 -19.75 -6.84
CA LEU A 575 -25.95 -19.11 -7.41
C LEU A 575 -25.37 -19.87 -8.61
N TYR A 576 -25.34 -21.21 -8.56
CA TYR A 576 -24.67 -22.04 -9.56
C TYR A 576 -25.59 -22.58 -10.66
N CYS A 577 -26.91 -22.69 -10.40
CA CYS A 577 -27.85 -23.33 -11.34
C CYS A 577 -28.82 -22.34 -12.02
N THR A 578 -28.81 -21.05 -11.65
CA THR A 578 -29.66 -20.05 -12.33
C THR A 578 -29.11 -19.77 -13.73
N GLN A 579 -29.90 -20.07 -14.77
CA GLN A 579 -29.53 -19.88 -16.18
C GLN A 579 -29.60 -18.41 -16.64
N GLY A 580 -30.21 -17.54 -15.85
CA GLY A 580 -30.37 -16.10 -16.14
C GLY A 580 -29.45 -15.21 -15.30
N ALA A 581 -29.63 -13.89 -15.42
CA ALA A 581 -28.91 -12.93 -14.59
C ALA A 581 -29.25 -13.14 -13.11
N LEU A 582 -28.22 -13.15 -12.26
CA LEU A 582 -28.36 -13.15 -10.81
C LEU A 582 -28.87 -11.75 -10.40
N THR A 583 -30.13 -11.66 -9.97
CA THR A 583 -30.78 -10.41 -9.51
C THR A 583 -30.62 -10.18 -8.03
#